data_AF-A0A9E2L2P9-F1
#
_entry.id   AF-A0A9E2L2P9-F1
#
_cell.length_a   1.000
_cell.length_b   1.000
_cell.length_c   1.000
_cell.angle_alpha   90.00
_cell.angle_beta   90.00
_cell.angle_gamma   90.00
#
_symmetry.space_group_name_H-M   'P 1'
#
loop_
_entity.id
_entity.type
_entity.pdbx_description
1 polymer ?
#
loop_
_entity_poly.entity_id
_entity_poly.type
_entity_poly.pdbx_seq_one_letter_code
_entity_poly.pdbx_strand_id
1 'polypeptide(L)'
;MSLNWKEIDLILKELGLEGSFIQQIVQPGYDTIAFYTYKAGTPKTVLICLAGGVCRIHETKKAVPKNDKPLRFMEFLKAKIKGARINSVAQVGRERIIKMDVSHCGEDFILYIRLWSGAANIILTDPTGFILDSFYRRPKKNEMTGGHFLLPETSSGEKEEKNWQIRDFSELENSKALSFNEKVDRWYSEFAQQLSLESLLEQAEKYYNSKHSRIEAALTRLETKRNSFLQSEKWKHYGDLILTYGHLIDGSSQYLECLDYDTNSPISIKIDPDKNAQENALEYYNTYKKALSGLSDLEHDIQKTRRELLDLEADYQQLCREPNPIKLQQMLRKQTKPKQQIEKKRPGITYEIDGWTIFVGRTATENDELLRHHVKGQDMWLHARDYAGGYVFIKNRPGKTIPLDILLDAGNLALYHSKARKSQKADLYYTQVKYLRRAKNGPKGLVIPTQEKNLFIEMDKDRLKKIEESIIL
;
A
#
# COMPACT_ATOMS: atom_id res chain seq x y z
N MET A 1 -24.76 -0.09 -19.21
CA MET A 1 -24.12 -0.99 -20.20
C MET A 1 -23.46 -0.20 -21.32
N SER A 2 -22.12 -0.26 -21.44
CA SER A 2 -21.31 0.52 -22.40
C SER A 2 -21.77 0.37 -23.85
N LEU A 3 -21.47 1.35 -24.70
CA LEU A 3 -21.78 1.28 -26.13
C LEU A 3 -20.94 0.20 -26.85
N ASN A 4 -21.54 -0.45 -27.84
CA ASN A 4 -20.85 -1.32 -28.77
C ASN A 4 -20.31 -0.53 -29.98
N TRP A 5 -19.48 -1.16 -30.82
CA TRP A 5 -18.81 -0.48 -31.93
C TRP A 5 -19.76 -0.04 -33.06
N LYS A 6 -20.88 -0.76 -33.29
CA LYS A 6 -21.89 -0.36 -34.28
C LYS A 6 -22.68 0.86 -33.80
N GLU A 7 -22.99 0.90 -32.50
CA GLU A 7 -23.67 2.02 -31.85
C GLU A 7 -22.80 3.29 -31.88
N ILE A 8 -21.49 3.15 -31.62
CA ILE A 8 -20.56 4.29 -31.70
C ILE A 8 -20.49 4.83 -33.13
N ASP A 9 -20.39 3.97 -34.15
CA ASP A 9 -20.38 4.40 -35.55
C ASP A 9 -21.68 5.16 -35.93
N LEU A 10 -22.84 4.64 -35.50
CA LEU A 10 -24.13 5.31 -35.71
C LEU A 10 -24.18 6.68 -35.01
N ILE A 11 -23.69 6.77 -33.77
CA ILE A 11 -23.63 8.02 -33.01
C ILE A 11 -22.75 9.05 -33.71
N LEU A 12 -21.57 8.64 -34.18
CA LEU A 12 -20.63 9.54 -34.85
C LEU A 12 -21.21 10.11 -36.15
N LYS A 13 -21.91 9.27 -36.93
CA LYS A 13 -22.62 9.69 -38.14
C LYS A 13 -23.70 10.75 -37.84
N GLU A 14 -24.53 10.52 -36.83
CA GLU A 14 -25.56 11.48 -36.42
C GLU A 14 -24.97 12.77 -35.82
N LEU A 15 -23.85 12.68 -35.09
CA LEU A 15 -23.19 13.85 -34.52
C LEU A 15 -22.64 14.79 -35.59
N GLY A 16 -22.07 14.26 -36.68
CA GLY A 16 -21.63 15.06 -37.82
C GLY A 16 -20.57 16.11 -37.47
N LEU A 17 -19.60 15.74 -36.61
CA LEU A 17 -18.63 16.65 -35.97
C LEU A 17 -17.57 17.23 -36.92
N GLU A 18 -17.38 16.65 -38.10
CA GLU A 18 -16.37 17.11 -39.04
C GLU A 18 -16.64 18.55 -39.49
N GLY A 19 -15.64 19.42 -39.39
CA GLY A 19 -15.76 20.85 -39.64
C GLY A 19 -16.33 21.68 -38.47
N SER A 20 -16.68 21.06 -37.33
CA SER A 20 -17.11 21.78 -36.14
C SER A 20 -15.94 22.42 -35.38
N PHE A 21 -16.19 23.52 -34.68
CA PHE A 21 -15.23 24.15 -33.78
C PHE A 21 -15.51 23.79 -32.31
N ILE A 22 -14.47 23.47 -31.54
CA ILE A 22 -14.57 23.20 -30.10
C ILE A 22 -14.57 24.54 -29.34
N GLN A 23 -15.73 25.03 -28.92
CA GLN A 23 -15.84 26.34 -28.25
C GLN A 23 -15.48 26.28 -26.77
N GLN A 24 -15.91 25.21 -26.10
CA GLN A 24 -15.72 25.06 -24.66
C GLN A 24 -15.51 23.59 -24.29
N ILE A 25 -14.71 23.39 -23.23
CA ILE A 25 -14.41 22.07 -22.68
C ILE A 25 -14.74 22.11 -21.20
N VAL A 26 -15.59 21.18 -20.75
CA VAL A 26 -16.02 21.09 -19.35
C VAL A 26 -15.84 19.66 -18.89
N GLN A 27 -15.19 19.48 -17.74
CA GLN A 27 -15.02 18.19 -17.11
C GLN A 27 -15.83 18.16 -15.80
N PRO A 28 -17.09 17.66 -15.80
CA PRO A 28 -17.95 17.64 -14.62
C PRO A 28 -17.40 16.76 -13.49
N GLY A 29 -16.66 15.70 -13.82
CA GLY A 29 -16.20 14.70 -12.86
C GLY A 29 -14.90 14.02 -13.27
N TYR A 30 -14.54 12.96 -12.54
CA TYR A 30 -13.28 12.25 -12.78
C TYR A 30 -13.32 11.20 -13.87
N ASP A 31 -14.47 11.03 -14.53
CA ASP A 31 -14.73 10.02 -15.55
C ASP A 31 -15.45 10.57 -16.77
N THR A 32 -15.84 11.84 -16.76
CA THR A 32 -16.73 12.42 -17.76
C THR A 32 -16.19 13.77 -18.21
N ILE A 33 -16.21 14.02 -19.52
CA ILE A 33 -15.83 15.28 -20.16
C ILE A 33 -16.84 15.63 -21.24
N ALA A 34 -17.09 16.92 -21.44
CA ALA A 34 -18.00 17.46 -22.43
C ALA A 34 -17.28 18.46 -23.33
N PHE A 35 -17.51 18.35 -24.64
CA PHE A 35 -17.08 19.31 -25.64
C PHE A 35 -18.31 20.05 -26.18
N TYR A 36 -18.29 21.37 -26.04
CA TYR A 36 -19.25 22.25 -26.68
C TYR A 36 -18.71 22.56 -28.07
N THR A 37 -19.40 22.06 -29.08
CA THR A 37 -19.02 22.17 -30.48
C THR A 37 -20.01 23.07 -31.22
N TYR A 38 -19.54 23.74 -32.27
CA TYR A 38 -20.37 24.61 -33.08
C TYR A 38 -20.05 24.46 -34.55
N LYS A 39 -21.09 24.28 -35.38
CA LYS A 39 -20.98 24.19 -36.83
C LYS A 39 -22.20 24.83 -37.48
N ALA A 40 -21.96 25.82 -38.35
CA ALA A 40 -22.98 26.43 -39.22
C ALA A 40 -24.32 26.76 -38.51
N GLY A 41 -24.28 27.41 -37.35
CA GLY A 41 -25.50 27.78 -36.61
C GLY A 41 -26.02 26.72 -35.62
N THR A 42 -25.48 25.50 -35.63
CA THR A 42 -25.91 24.40 -34.76
C THR A 42 -24.90 24.16 -33.63
N PRO A 43 -25.21 24.56 -32.38
CA PRO A 43 -24.41 24.16 -31.23
C PRO A 43 -24.76 22.72 -30.84
N LYS A 44 -23.74 21.89 -30.60
CA LYS A 44 -23.89 20.53 -30.08
C LYS A 44 -23.00 20.31 -28.87
N THR A 45 -23.53 19.68 -27.83
CA THR A 45 -22.73 19.30 -26.65
C THR A 45 -22.44 17.81 -26.71
N VAL A 46 -21.18 17.45 -26.96
CA VAL A 46 -20.71 16.06 -27.03
C VAL A 46 -20.26 15.64 -25.63
N LEU A 47 -20.97 14.70 -25.01
CA LEU A 47 -20.65 14.14 -23.71
C LEU A 47 -19.91 12.81 -23.87
N ILE A 48 -18.72 12.71 -23.29
CA ILE A 48 -17.89 11.50 -23.26
C ILE A 48 -17.79 11.03 -21.82
N CYS A 49 -18.24 9.80 -21.55
CA CYS A 49 -18.13 9.16 -20.25
C CYS A 49 -17.26 7.91 -20.36
N LEU A 50 -16.28 7.81 -19.45
CA LEU A 50 -15.29 6.75 -19.34
C LEU A 50 -15.51 5.87 -18.11
N ALA A 51 -16.64 6.03 -17.42
CA ALA A 51 -16.96 5.21 -16.25
C ALA A 51 -17.13 3.74 -16.63
N GLY A 52 -16.61 2.85 -15.78
CA GLY A 52 -16.66 1.41 -16.00
C GLY A 52 -18.12 0.93 -16.15
N GLY A 53 -18.37 0.07 -17.14
CA GLY A 53 -19.70 -0.49 -17.39
C GLY A 53 -20.66 0.44 -18.13
N VAL A 54 -20.35 1.73 -18.29
CA VAL A 54 -21.21 2.75 -18.93
C VAL A 54 -20.43 3.69 -19.87
N CYS A 55 -19.30 3.22 -20.41
CA CYS A 55 -18.49 3.96 -21.38
C CYS A 55 -19.31 4.34 -22.61
N ARG A 56 -19.35 5.63 -22.94
CA ARG A 56 -20.18 6.16 -24.03
C ARG A 56 -19.70 7.52 -24.54
N ILE A 57 -20.13 7.84 -25.74
CA ILE A 57 -20.11 9.17 -26.36
C ILE A 57 -21.52 9.42 -26.91
N HIS A 58 -22.06 10.63 -26.79
CA HIS A 58 -23.35 11.02 -27.36
C HIS A 58 -23.53 12.54 -27.31
N GLU A 59 -24.47 13.06 -28.08
CA GLU A 59 -25.00 14.41 -27.90
C GLU A 59 -25.84 14.47 -26.62
N THR A 60 -25.69 15.52 -25.82
CA THR A 60 -26.58 15.82 -24.70
C THR A 60 -27.18 17.20 -24.84
N LYS A 61 -28.48 17.32 -24.58
CA LYS A 61 -29.18 18.62 -24.52
C LYS A 61 -29.23 19.18 -23.10
N LYS A 62 -28.83 18.38 -22.10
CA LYS A 62 -28.83 18.79 -20.70
C LYS A 62 -27.63 19.67 -20.38
N ALA A 63 -27.83 20.59 -19.43
CA ALA A 63 -26.75 21.38 -18.88
C ALA A 63 -25.74 20.47 -18.17
N VAL A 64 -24.48 20.50 -18.62
CA VAL A 64 -23.39 19.76 -17.97
C VAL A 64 -22.91 20.57 -16.76
N PRO A 65 -22.95 20.01 -15.53
CA PRO A 65 -22.50 20.72 -14.35
C PRO A 65 -21.01 21.04 -14.44
N LYS A 66 -20.60 22.20 -13.93
CA LYS A 66 -19.19 22.56 -13.82
C LYS A 66 -18.63 21.97 -12.53
N ASN A 67 -17.38 21.53 -12.57
CA ASN A 67 -16.66 21.13 -11.36
C ASN A 67 -16.15 22.37 -10.64
N ASP A 68 -16.40 22.46 -9.33
CA ASP A 68 -15.95 23.58 -8.48
C ASP A 68 -14.44 23.80 -8.54
N LYS A 69 -13.69 22.70 -8.73
CA LYS A 69 -12.24 22.74 -8.92
C LYS A 69 -11.90 22.31 -10.35
N PRO A 70 -11.26 23.18 -11.15
CA PRO A 70 -10.86 22.82 -12.50
C PRO A 70 -9.87 21.65 -12.44
N LEU A 71 -10.16 20.61 -13.21
CA LEU A 71 -9.31 19.41 -13.28
C LEU A 71 -8.17 19.64 -14.26
N ARG A 72 -6.98 19.16 -13.89
CA ARG A 72 -5.73 19.38 -14.63
C ARG A 72 -5.84 19.03 -16.13
N PHE A 73 -6.46 17.89 -16.47
CA PHE A 73 -6.61 17.46 -17.86
C PHE A 73 -7.58 18.35 -18.65
N MET A 74 -8.66 18.83 -18.01
CA MET A 74 -9.56 19.83 -18.60
C MET A 74 -8.81 21.12 -18.96
N GLU A 75 -8.01 21.64 -18.02
CA GLU A 75 -7.23 22.87 -18.24
C GLU A 75 -6.18 22.69 -19.32
N PHE A 76 -5.54 21.53 -19.37
CA PHE A 76 -4.62 21.17 -20.44
C PHE A 76 -5.30 21.17 -21.82
N LEU A 77 -6.46 20.50 -21.95
CA LEU A 77 -7.20 20.50 -23.22
C LEU A 77 -7.68 21.90 -23.59
N LYS A 78 -8.11 22.72 -22.62
CA LYS A 78 -8.46 24.11 -22.90
C LYS A 78 -7.29 24.91 -23.46
N ALA A 79 -6.08 24.69 -22.94
CA ALA A 79 -4.89 25.39 -23.41
C ALA A 79 -4.46 24.97 -24.82
N LYS A 80 -4.79 23.74 -25.26
CA LYS A 80 -4.32 23.18 -26.53
C LYS A 80 -5.36 23.16 -27.65
N ILE A 81 -6.62 22.83 -27.34
CA ILE A 81 -7.63 22.54 -28.36
C ILE A 81 -8.93 23.36 -28.20
N LYS A 82 -8.97 24.35 -27.28
CA LYS A 82 -10.10 25.29 -27.24
C LYS A 82 -10.02 26.23 -28.45
N GLY A 83 -11.08 26.28 -29.23
CA GLY A 83 -11.13 26.98 -30.51
C GLY A 83 -10.57 26.16 -31.67
N ALA A 84 -10.20 24.90 -31.44
CA ALA A 84 -9.72 24.02 -32.51
C ALA A 84 -10.85 23.66 -33.49
N ARG A 85 -10.51 23.48 -34.75
CA ARG A 85 -11.39 22.90 -35.77
C ARG A 85 -11.21 21.40 -35.79
N ILE A 86 -12.32 20.66 -35.77
CA ILE A 86 -12.34 19.21 -35.96
C ILE A 86 -12.23 18.94 -37.45
N ASN A 87 -11.13 18.31 -37.87
CA ASN A 87 -10.86 18.01 -39.27
C ASN A 87 -11.55 16.70 -39.69
N SER A 88 -11.43 15.66 -38.87
CA SER A 88 -12.02 14.34 -39.11
C SER A 88 -12.42 13.69 -37.77
N VAL A 89 -13.45 12.84 -37.79
CA VAL A 89 -13.80 11.99 -36.63
C VAL A 89 -14.25 10.63 -37.12
N ALA A 90 -13.51 9.57 -36.77
CA ALA A 90 -13.86 8.22 -37.18
C ALA A 90 -13.57 7.20 -36.08
N GLN A 91 -14.33 6.11 -36.09
CA GLN A 91 -13.98 4.92 -35.32
C GLN A 91 -12.86 4.15 -36.01
N VAL A 92 -11.88 3.65 -35.25
CA VAL A 92 -10.78 2.85 -35.76
C VAL A 92 -11.24 1.39 -35.91
N GLY A 93 -11.58 1.01 -37.14
CA GLY A 93 -12.02 -0.35 -37.47
C GLY A 93 -13.25 -0.78 -36.66
N ARG A 94 -13.20 -2.00 -36.10
CA ARG A 94 -14.25 -2.56 -35.23
C ARG A 94 -13.94 -2.40 -33.74
N GLU A 95 -12.90 -1.63 -33.42
CA GLU A 95 -12.52 -1.35 -32.05
C GLU A 95 -13.33 -0.16 -31.51
N ARG A 96 -13.59 -0.15 -30.19
CA ARG A 96 -14.27 0.97 -29.51
C ARG A 96 -13.30 2.13 -29.25
N ILE A 97 -12.57 2.52 -30.30
CA ILE A 97 -11.57 3.58 -30.33
C ILE A 97 -12.03 4.62 -31.34
N ILE A 98 -12.17 5.86 -30.91
CA ILE A 98 -12.48 7.00 -31.78
C ILE A 98 -11.19 7.79 -31.97
N LYS A 99 -10.85 8.08 -33.22
CA LYS A 99 -9.79 8.99 -33.61
C LYS A 99 -10.43 10.29 -34.09
N MET A 100 -10.05 11.40 -33.46
CA MET A 100 -10.52 12.74 -33.80
C MET A 100 -9.31 13.61 -34.12
N ASP A 101 -9.18 14.01 -35.38
CA ASP A 101 -8.12 14.92 -35.83
C ASP A 101 -8.59 16.35 -35.63
N VAL A 102 -7.80 17.17 -34.92
CA VAL A 102 -8.14 18.57 -34.62
C VAL A 102 -6.97 19.50 -34.93
N SER A 103 -7.26 20.67 -35.48
CA SER A 103 -6.26 21.70 -35.80
C SER A 103 -6.51 22.97 -34.98
N HIS A 104 -5.47 23.54 -34.40
CA HIS A 104 -5.55 24.80 -33.66
C HIS A 104 -4.29 25.65 -33.90
N CYS A 105 -4.48 26.90 -34.35
CA CYS A 105 -3.38 27.85 -34.58
C CYS A 105 -2.22 27.32 -35.46
N GLY A 106 -2.52 26.45 -36.42
CA GLY A 106 -1.52 25.84 -37.31
C GLY A 106 -0.83 24.60 -36.75
N GLU A 107 -1.14 24.19 -35.53
CA GLU A 107 -0.73 22.90 -34.95
C GLU A 107 -1.84 21.85 -35.14
N ASP A 108 -1.45 20.65 -35.56
CA ASP A 108 -2.33 19.49 -35.67
C ASP A 108 -2.20 18.59 -34.44
N PHE A 109 -3.33 18.11 -33.94
CA PHE A 109 -3.41 17.18 -32.82
C PHE A 109 -4.35 16.03 -33.15
N ILE A 110 -4.13 14.90 -32.48
CA ILE A 110 -4.99 13.74 -32.59
C ILE A 110 -5.51 13.39 -31.19
N LEU A 111 -6.82 13.32 -31.06
CA LEU A 111 -7.50 12.91 -29.85
C LEU A 111 -8.01 11.47 -30.00
N TYR A 112 -7.44 10.55 -29.22
CA TYR A 112 -7.87 9.17 -29.14
C TYR A 112 -8.80 8.97 -27.94
N ILE A 113 -10.02 8.48 -28.20
CA ILE A 113 -11.02 8.19 -27.17
C ILE A 113 -11.30 6.69 -27.15
N ARG A 114 -10.96 6.03 -26.05
CA ARG A 114 -11.17 4.59 -25.85
C ARG A 114 -12.37 4.37 -24.94
N LEU A 115 -13.35 3.59 -25.40
CA LEU A 115 -14.65 3.41 -24.73
C LEU A 115 -14.90 1.94 -24.31
N TRP A 116 -13.98 1.36 -23.52
CA TRP A 116 -14.22 0.07 -22.86
C TRP A 116 -13.72 0.03 -21.42
N SER A 117 -14.50 -0.56 -20.52
CA SER A 117 -14.33 -0.49 -19.06
C SER A 117 -12.92 -0.81 -18.53
N GLY A 118 -12.15 -1.67 -19.21
CA GLY A 118 -10.81 -2.07 -18.76
C GLY A 118 -9.65 -1.19 -19.24
N ALA A 119 -9.85 -0.37 -20.27
CA ALA A 119 -8.82 0.57 -20.73
C ALA A 119 -9.36 1.92 -21.20
N ALA A 120 -10.59 2.28 -20.84
CA ALA A 120 -11.19 3.56 -21.18
C ALA A 120 -10.25 4.71 -20.82
N ASN A 121 -10.04 5.62 -21.76
CA ASN A 121 -9.12 6.74 -21.63
C ASN A 121 -9.36 7.75 -22.75
N ILE A 122 -8.92 8.99 -22.55
CA ILE A 122 -8.83 10.02 -23.60
C ILE A 122 -7.37 10.47 -23.64
N ILE A 123 -6.76 10.44 -24.80
CA ILE A 123 -5.33 10.68 -24.98
C ILE A 123 -5.18 11.71 -26.11
N LEU A 124 -4.51 12.82 -25.81
CA LEU A 124 -4.14 13.82 -26.81
C LEU A 124 -2.70 13.59 -27.24
N THR A 125 -2.48 13.43 -28.54
CA THR A 125 -1.16 13.27 -29.13
C THR A 125 -0.89 14.33 -30.18
N ASP A 126 0.37 14.46 -30.55
CA ASP A 126 0.76 15.08 -31.81
C ASP A 126 0.48 14.11 -33.00
N PRO A 127 0.76 14.52 -34.25
CA PRO A 127 0.61 13.66 -35.42
C PRO A 127 1.58 12.47 -35.47
N THR A 128 2.70 12.53 -34.73
CA THR A 128 3.67 11.43 -34.67
C THR A 128 3.21 10.30 -33.74
N GLY A 129 2.30 10.58 -32.81
CA GLY A 129 1.82 9.67 -31.78
C GLY A 129 2.43 9.94 -30.40
N PHE A 130 3.21 11.00 -30.25
CA PHE A 130 3.76 11.46 -28.97
C PHE A 130 2.64 11.99 -28.07
N ILE A 131 2.54 11.43 -26.86
CA ILE A 131 1.49 11.75 -25.90
C ILE A 131 1.81 13.08 -25.23
N LEU A 132 0.98 14.08 -25.52
CA LEU A 132 1.03 15.35 -24.82
C LEU A 132 0.42 15.21 -23.42
N ASP A 133 -0.76 14.61 -23.32
CA ASP A 133 -1.36 14.26 -22.03
C ASP A 133 -2.48 13.21 -22.17
N SER A 134 -2.89 12.66 -21.04
CA SER A 134 -3.92 11.63 -20.93
C SER A 134 -4.88 11.92 -19.79
N PHE A 135 -6.16 11.59 -19.98
CA PHE A 135 -7.21 11.72 -18.98
C PHE A 135 -6.92 10.84 -17.75
N TYR A 136 -6.60 9.57 -17.98
CA TYR A 136 -6.05 8.65 -16.98
C TYR A 136 -4.58 8.39 -17.25
N ARG A 137 -3.71 8.86 -16.35
CA ARG A 137 -2.27 8.57 -16.40
C ARG A 137 -2.03 7.15 -15.92
N ARG A 138 -1.52 6.29 -16.80
CA ARG A 138 -1.23 4.88 -16.50
C ARG A 138 0.24 4.57 -16.84
N PRO A 139 1.17 4.75 -15.88
CA PRO A 139 2.59 4.48 -16.09
C PRO A 139 2.88 3.08 -16.62
N LYS A 140 2.18 2.07 -16.08
CA LYS A 140 2.35 0.66 -16.49
C LYS A 140 1.97 0.38 -17.95
N LYS A 141 1.20 1.25 -18.60
CA LYS A 141 0.77 1.12 -19.99
C LYS A 141 1.44 2.14 -20.92
N ASN A 142 2.44 2.88 -20.42
CA ASN A 142 3.07 4.02 -21.12
C ASN A 142 2.08 5.11 -21.58
N GLU A 143 0.90 5.18 -20.94
CA GLU A 143 -0.11 6.22 -21.22
C GLU A 143 0.11 7.40 -20.27
N MET A 144 1.19 8.14 -20.51
CA MET A 144 1.55 9.34 -19.76
C MET A 144 2.16 10.38 -20.70
N THR A 145 2.19 11.64 -20.26
CA THR A 145 2.93 12.71 -20.94
C THR A 145 4.37 12.27 -21.22
N GLY A 146 4.81 12.43 -22.47
CA GLY A 146 6.14 12.01 -22.91
C GLY A 146 6.22 10.57 -23.43
N GLY A 147 5.16 9.78 -23.28
CA GLY A 147 5.06 8.45 -23.88
C GLY A 147 4.70 8.52 -25.37
N HIS A 148 4.68 7.35 -26.02
CA HIS A 148 4.22 7.22 -27.39
C HIS A 148 2.98 6.33 -27.43
N PHE A 149 1.89 6.82 -28.00
CA PHE A 149 0.67 6.05 -28.15
C PHE A 149 0.74 5.22 -29.43
N LEU A 150 0.51 3.92 -29.29
CA LEU A 150 0.37 3.01 -30.41
C LEU A 150 -1.07 2.52 -30.43
N LEU A 151 -1.68 2.58 -31.62
CA LEU A 151 -2.96 1.91 -31.83
C LEU A 151 -2.73 0.41 -31.65
N PRO A 152 -3.63 -0.30 -30.94
CA PRO A 152 -3.54 -1.74 -30.87
C PRO A 152 -3.60 -2.31 -32.29
N GLU A 153 -2.73 -3.28 -32.58
CA GLU A 153 -2.76 -3.99 -33.86
C GLU A 153 -4.18 -4.50 -34.09
N THR A 154 -4.74 -4.16 -35.25
CA THR A 154 -6.07 -4.64 -35.62
C THR A 154 -5.94 -6.14 -35.71
N SER A 155 -6.46 -6.89 -34.73
CA SER A 155 -6.40 -8.34 -34.76
C SER A 155 -7.15 -8.82 -36.00
N SER A 156 -6.39 -9.13 -37.05
CA SER A 156 -6.78 -9.81 -38.30
C SER A 156 -7.09 -11.29 -38.07
N GLY A 157 -7.00 -11.77 -36.84
CA GLY A 157 -7.53 -13.06 -36.44
C GLY A 157 -9.05 -13.04 -36.40
N GLU A 158 -9.65 -14.06 -37.02
CA GLU A 158 -11.05 -14.45 -36.95
C GLU A 158 -11.54 -14.53 -35.49
N LYS A 159 -11.82 -13.38 -34.88
CA LYS A 159 -12.63 -13.34 -33.66
C LYS A 159 -14.04 -13.66 -34.10
N GLU A 160 -14.56 -14.81 -33.67
CA GLU A 160 -15.96 -15.22 -33.81
C GLU A 160 -16.87 -13.99 -33.87
N GLU A 161 -17.64 -13.89 -34.94
CA GLU A 161 -18.58 -12.80 -35.19
C GLU A 161 -19.64 -12.76 -34.07
N LYS A 162 -19.30 -12.19 -32.91
CA LYS A 162 -20.32 -11.77 -31.96
C LYS A 162 -21.17 -10.76 -32.72
N ASN A 163 -22.37 -11.19 -33.10
CA ASN A 163 -23.32 -10.36 -33.82
C ASN A 163 -23.87 -9.30 -32.86
N TRP A 164 -23.09 -8.24 -32.66
CA TRP A 164 -23.53 -7.09 -31.88
C TRP A 164 -24.70 -6.44 -32.61
N GLN A 165 -25.87 -6.43 -32.00
CA GLN A 165 -27.04 -5.71 -32.50
C GLN A 165 -27.07 -4.30 -31.90
N ILE A 166 -27.59 -3.35 -32.67
CA ILE A 166 -27.86 -2.00 -32.17
C ILE A 166 -29.06 -2.10 -31.25
N ARG A 167 -28.96 -1.55 -30.04
CA ARG A 167 -30.09 -1.56 -29.10
C ARG A 167 -31.19 -0.63 -29.60
N ASP A 168 -32.43 -1.11 -29.55
CA ASP A 168 -33.58 -0.30 -29.99
C ASP A 168 -34.07 0.73 -28.95
N PHE A 169 -33.73 0.51 -27.67
CA PHE A 169 -34.22 1.29 -26.53
C PHE A 169 -35.76 1.42 -26.55
N SER A 170 -36.46 0.29 -26.71
CA SER A 170 -37.93 0.23 -26.81
C SER A 170 -38.65 0.61 -25.51
N GLU A 171 -37.94 0.57 -24.38
CA GLU A 171 -38.42 0.96 -23.05
C GLU A 171 -38.67 2.47 -22.92
N LEU A 172 -38.11 3.29 -23.81
CA LEU A 172 -38.29 4.74 -23.79
C LEU A 172 -39.62 5.16 -24.45
N GLU A 173 -40.34 6.08 -23.81
CA GLU A 173 -41.49 6.75 -24.42
C GLU A 173 -41.09 7.46 -25.72
N ASN A 174 -41.88 7.26 -26.78
CA ASN A 174 -41.66 7.82 -28.11
C ASN A 174 -40.31 7.44 -28.78
N SER A 175 -39.72 6.29 -28.42
CA SER A 175 -38.44 5.82 -28.98
C SER A 175 -38.37 5.86 -30.52
N LYS A 176 -39.46 5.56 -31.24
CA LYS A 176 -39.46 5.57 -32.72
C LYS A 176 -39.26 6.94 -33.37
N ALA A 177 -39.51 8.04 -32.67
CA ALA A 177 -39.40 9.40 -33.19
C ALA A 177 -38.03 10.05 -32.87
N LEU A 178 -37.21 9.40 -32.04
CA LEU A 178 -35.94 9.95 -31.56
C LEU A 178 -34.77 9.47 -32.41
N SER A 179 -33.79 10.36 -32.62
CA SER A 179 -32.47 9.95 -33.10
C SER A 179 -31.79 8.99 -32.13
N PHE A 180 -30.81 8.21 -32.60
CA PHE A 180 -30.13 7.27 -31.73
C PHE A 180 -29.36 7.98 -30.61
N ASN A 181 -28.76 9.13 -30.88
CA ASN A 181 -28.16 10.00 -29.85
C ASN A 181 -29.16 10.39 -28.75
N GLU A 182 -30.37 10.80 -29.13
CA GLU A 182 -31.40 11.19 -28.16
C GLU A 182 -31.89 10.01 -27.32
N LYS A 183 -32.01 8.81 -27.93
CA LYS A 183 -32.30 7.57 -27.17
C LYS A 183 -31.24 7.31 -26.11
N VAL A 184 -29.96 7.42 -26.49
CA VAL A 184 -28.84 7.22 -25.57
C VAL A 184 -28.85 8.27 -24.44
N ASP A 185 -29.03 9.56 -24.77
CA ASP A 185 -29.08 10.64 -23.77
C ASP A 185 -30.21 10.43 -22.76
N ARG A 186 -31.41 10.05 -23.22
CA ARG A 186 -32.58 9.79 -22.35
C ARG A 186 -32.40 8.56 -21.50
N TRP A 187 -32.00 7.43 -22.08
CA TRP A 187 -31.81 6.19 -21.34
C TRP A 187 -30.77 6.35 -20.23
N TYR A 188 -29.62 6.94 -20.54
CA TYR A 188 -28.62 7.19 -19.51
C TYR A 188 -29.04 8.29 -18.53
N SER A 189 -29.86 9.24 -18.94
CA SER A 189 -30.41 10.21 -18.00
C SER A 189 -31.31 9.58 -16.94
N GLU A 190 -32.15 8.63 -17.34
CA GLU A 190 -33.13 7.97 -16.47
C GLU A 190 -32.48 6.86 -15.64
N PHE A 191 -31.62 6.05 -16.27
CA PHE A 191 -31.09 4.83 -15.65
C PHE A 191 -29.63 4.94 -15.15
N ALA A 192 -28.87 5.99 -15.49
CA ALA A 192 -27.45 6.05 -15.07
C ALA A 192 -27.25 6.22 -13.57
N GLN A 193 -28.18 6.85 -12.84
CA GLN A 193 -28.03 6.98 -11.39
C GLN A 193 -28.12 5.62 -10.70
N GLN A 194 -29.07 4.78 -11.12
CA GLN A 194 -29.25 3.42 -10.60
C GLN A 194 -28.08 2.52 -11.00
N LEU A 195 -27.69 2.49 -12.28
CA LEU A 195 -26.53 1.71 -12.76
C LEU A 195 -25.21 2.14 -12.12
N SER A 196 -25.03 3.44 -11.85
CA SER A 196 -23.84 3.95 -11.17
C SER A 196 -23.81 3.53 -9.70
N LEU A 197 -24.96 3.49 -9.02
CA LEU A 197 -25.03 3.08 -7.61
C LEU A 197 -24.72 1.59 -7.49
N GLU A 198 -25.38 0.74 -8.27
CA GLU A 198 -25.18 -0.71 -8.27
C GLU A 198 -23.71 -1.06 -8.56
N SER A 199 -23.11 -0.43 -9.59
CA SER A 199 -21.70 -0.69 -9.93
C SER A 199 -20.73 -0.27 -8.82
N LEU A 200 -21.04 0.80 -8.08
CA LEU A 200 -20.23 1.26 -6.95
C LEU A 200 -20.37 0.34 -5.74
N LEU A 201 -21.57 -0.18 -5.50
CA LEU A 201 -21.82 -1.17 -4.44
C LEU A 201 -21.12 -2.50 -4.73
N GLU A 202 -21.17 -2.99 -5.97
CA GLU A 202 -20.43 -4.20 -6.38
C GLU A 202 -18.91 -4.03 -6.20
N GLN A 203 -18.39 -2.84 -6.49
CA GLN A 203 -16.98 -2.52 -6.22
C GLN A 203 -16.66 -2.50 -4.73
N ALA A 204 -17.54 -1.92 -3.90
CA ALA A 204 -17.41 -1.91 -2.45
C ALA A 204 -17.41 -3.34 -1.88
N GLU A 205 -18.32 -4.19 -2.35
CA GLU A 205 -18.43 -5.59 -1.95
C GLU A 205 -17.16 -6.39 -2.31
N LYS A 206 -16.67 -6.28 -3.55
CA LYS A 206 -15.42 -6.95 -3.97
C LYS A 206 -14.23 -6.52 -3.11
N TYR A 207 -14.13 -5.23 -2.81
CA TYR A 207 -13.08 -4.69 -1.94
C TYR A 207 -13.20 -5.24 -0.51
N TYR A 208 -14.42 -5.22 0.05
CA TYR A 208 -14.73 -5.77 1.36
C TYR A 208 -14.34 -7.25 1.45
N ASN A 209 -14.86 -8.10 0.57
CA ASN A 209 -14.60 -9.54 0.56
C ASN A 209 -13.10 -9.87 0.42
N SER A 210 -12.38 -9.12 -0.43
CA SER A 210 -10.94 -9.31 -0.57
C SER A 210 -10.15 -8.90 0.68
N LYS A 211 -10.58 -7.87 1.41
CA LYS A 211 -9.92 -7.46 2.66
C LYS A 211 -10.30 -8.37 3.82
N HIS A 212 -11.58 -8.67 3.97
CA HIS A 212 -12.13 -9.54 5.01
C HIS A 212 -11.42 -10.89 5.01
N SER A 213 -11.39 -11.58 3.87
CA SER A 213 -10.71 -12.88 3.74
C SER A 213 -9.23 -12.86 4.14
N ARG A 214 -8.51 -11.75 3.90
CA ARG A 214 -7.10 -11.61 4.31
C ARG A 214 -6.93 -11.43 5.81
N ILE A 215 -7.75 -10.58 6.43
CA ILE A 215 -7.74 -10.31 7.87
C ILE A 215 -8.18 -11.56 8.62
N GLU A 216 -9.25 -12.21 8.15
CA GLU A 216 -9.77 -13.46 8.70
C GLU A 216 -8.72 -14.57 8.64
N ALA A 217 -8.07 -14.78 7.49
CA ALA A 217 -6.97 -15.75 7.40
C ALA A 217 -5.80 -15.43 8.33
N ALA A 218 -5.52 -14.14 8.60
CA ALA A 218 -4.51 -13.75 9.58
C ALA A 218 -4.96 -14.07 11.01
N LEU A 219 -6.23 -13.79 11.35
CA LEU A 219 -6.82 -14.13 12.63
C LEU A 219 -6.78 -15.64 12.89
N THR A 220 -7.16 -16.48 11.92
CA THR A 220 -7.09 -17.95 12.04
C THR A 220 -5.66 -18.43 12.31
N ARG A 221 -4.64 -17.82 11.67
CA ARG A 221 -3.23 -18.13 11.94
C ARG A 221 -2.79 -17.74 13.36
N LEU A 222 -3.28 -16.61 13.87
CA LEU A 222 -2.98 -16.19 15.24
C LEU A 222 -3.68 -17.09 16.26
N GLU A 223 -4.93 -17.48 16.01
CA GLU A 223 -5.69 -18.37 16.88
C GLU A 223 -5.14 -19.80 16.91
N THR A 224 -4.74 -20.35 15.76
CA THR A 224 -4.05 -21.65 15.71
C THR A 224 -2.72 -21.61 16.47
N LYS A 225 -1.95 -20.52 16.35
CA LYS A 225 -0.74 -20.30 17.15
C LYS A 225 -1.05 -20.17 18.64
N ARG A 226 -2.16 -19.52 19.02
CA ARG A 226 -2.61 -19.44 20.42
C ARG A 226 -2.92 -20.82 20.97
N ASN A 227 -3.60 -21.66 20.19
CA ASN A 227 -3.91 -23.03 20.59
C ASN A 227 -2.66 -23.90 20.77
N SER A 228 -1.63 -23.73 19.93
CA SER A 228 -0.35 -24.44 20.15
C SER A 228 0.36 -23.98 21.42
N PHE A 229 0.22 -22.71 21.82
CA PHE A 229 0.69 -22.24 23.13
C PHE A 229 -0.18 -22.76 24.29
N LEU A 230 -1.48 -22.97 24.14
CA LEU A 230 -2.29 -23.59 25.19
C LEU A 230 -1.88 -25.05 25.44
N GLN A 231 -1.47 -25.77 24.39
CA GLN A 231 -0.89 -27.11 24.53
C GLN A 231 0.48 -27.12 25.22
N SER A 232 1.09 -25.95 25.47
CA SER A 232 2.37 -25.82 26.19
C SER A 232 2.27 -26.13 27.69
N GLU A 233 1.06 -26.25 28.24
CA GLU A 233 0.85 -26.76 29.61
C GLU A 233 1.47 -28.16 29.81
N LYS A 234 1.55 -28.97 28.74
CA LYS A 234 2.27 -30.25 28.74
C LYS A 234 3.73 -30.11 29.18
N TRP A 235 4.39 -28.99 28.86
CA TRP A 235 5.78 -28.77 29.30
C TRP A 235 5.88 -28.54 30.79
N LYS A 236 4.89 -27.87 31.40
CA LYS A 236 4.85 -27.72 32.86
C LYS A 236 4.64 -29.10 33.51
N HIS A 237 3.71 -29.89 32.99
CA HIS A 237 3.44 -31.26 33.44
C HIS A 237 4.67 -32.16 33.36
N TYR A 238 5.44 -32.07 32.27
CA TYR A 238 6.71 -32.80 32.15
C TYR A 238 7.75 -32.35 33.17
N GLY A 239 7.82 -31.05 33.47
CA GLY A 239 8.66 -30.54 34.56
C GLY A 239 8.26 -31.13 35.92
N ASP A 240 6.96 -31.18 36.21
CA ASP A 240 6.40 -31.74 37.46
C ASP A 240 6.68 -33.26 37.57
N LEU A 241 6.52 -34.01 36.48
CA LEU A 241 6.84 -35.44 36.41
C LEU A 241 8.33 -35.72 36.59
N ILE A 242 9.22 -34.92 35.98
CA ILE A 242 10.67 -35.06 36.15
C ILE A 242 11.08 -34.84 37.61
N LEU A 243 10.48 -33.86 38.31
CA LEU A 243 10.73 -33.65 39.73
C LEU A 243 10.23 -34.82 40.59
N THR A 244 9.07 -35.38 40.24
CA THR A 244 8.43 -36.48 40.98
C THR A 244 9.21 -37.79 40.85
N TYR A 245 9.62 -38.13 39.63
CA TYR A 245 10.33 -39.37 39.30
C TYR A 245 11.84 -39.19 39.14
N GLY A 246 12.39 -38.06 39.59
CA GLY A 246 13.81 -37.72 39.39
C GLY A 246 14.81 -38.72 39.97
N HIS A 247 14.37 -39.57 40.92
CA HIS A 247 15.16 -40.66 41.48
C HIS A 247 15.44 -41.81 40.48
N LEU A 248 14.69 -41.88 39.37
CA LEU A 248 14.87 -42.87 38.30
C LEU A 248 15.91 -42.44 37.25
N ILE A 249 16.46 -41.23 37.37
CA ILE A 249 17.47 -40.72 36.44
C ILE A 249 18.83 -41.29 36.83
N ASP A 250 19.35 -42.21 36.01
CA ASP A 250 20.61 -42.93 36.24
C ASP A 250 21.85 -42.26 35.61
N GLY A 251 21.68 -41.10 34.96
CA GLY A 251 22.75 -40.34 34.31
C GLY A 251 23.26 -40.95 32.99
N SER A 252 22.67 -42.06 32.54
CA SER A 252 23.03 -42.73 31.28
C SER A 252 21.91 -42.65 30.23
N SER A 253 20.66 -42.60 30.69
CA SER A 253 19.49 -42.52 29.81
C SER A 253 19.21 -41.10 29.33
N GLN A 254 18.85 -40.97 28.05
CA GLN A 254 18.35 -39.72 27.45
C GLN A 254 16.83 -39.53 27.64
N TYR A 255 16.18 -40.50 28.29
CA TYR A 255 14.74 -40.51 28.50
C TYR A 255 14.39 -40.97 29.92
N LEU A 256 13.44 -40.28 30.55
CA LEU A 256 12.78 -40.68 31.78
C LEU A 256 11.49 -41.41 31.42
N GLU A 257 11.43 -42.71 31.71
CA GLU A 257 10.21 -43.50 31.60
C GLU A 257 9.49 -43.51 32.95
N CYS A 258 8.25 -42.99 32.98
CA CYS A 258 7.44 -42.94 34.19
C CYS A 258 5.95 -43.10 33.88
N LEU A 259 5.13 -43.26 34.93
CA LEU A 259 3.68 -43.20 34.79
C LEU A 259 3.21 -41.76 34.99
N ASP A 260 2.43 -41.26 34.04
CA ASP A 260 1.72 -39.99 34.19
C ASP A 260 0.67 -40.13 35.30
N TYR A 261 0.77 -39.35 36.37
CA TYR A 261 -0.13 -39.46 37.52
C TYR A 261 -1.57 -39.00 37.23
N ASP A 262 -1.80 -38.22 36.16
CA ASP A 262 -3.14 -37.77 35.77
C ASP A 262 -3.88 -38.82 34.91
N THR A 263 -3.14 -39.52 34.04
CA THR A 263 -3.71 -40.46 33.06
C THR A 263 -3.39 -41.92 33.34
N ASN A 264 -2.56 -42.19 34.35
CA ASN A 264 -2.03 -43.48 34.74
C ASN A 264 -1.42 -44.28 33.57
N SER A 265 -0.91 -43.57 32.56
CA SER A 265 -0.39 -44.12 31.31
C SER A 265 1.15 -44.02 31.28
N PRO A 266 1.86 -44.98 30.67
CA PRO A 266 3.31 -44.90 30.53
C PRO A 266 3.70 -43.74 29.59
N ILE A 267 4.62 -42.90 30.04
CA ILE A 267 5.13 -41.75 29.30
C ILE A 267 6.65 -41.73 29.29
N SER A 268 7.23 -41.32 28.16
CA SER A 268 8.68 -41.18 27.98
C SER A 268 9.02 -39.70 27.77
N ILE A 269 9.76 -39.12 28.71
CA ILE A 269 10.12 -37.69 28.72
C ILE A 269 11.60 -37.55 28.42
N LYS A 270 11.96 -36.75 27.41
CA LYS A 270 13.37 -36.50 27.07
C LYS A 270 14.08 -35.78 28.22
N ILE A 271 15.29 -36.22 28.57
CA ILE A 271 16.14 -35.57 29.57
C ILE A 271 17.57 -35.45 29.03
N ASP A 272 18.32 -34.52 29.58
CA ASP A 272 19.76 -34.41 29.39
C ASP A 272 20.47 -35.27 30.46
N PRO A 273 21.21 -36.32 30.08
CA PRO A 273 21.88 -37.21 31.04
C PRO A 273 22.97 -36.49 31.85
N ASP A 274 23.52 -35.38 31.32
CA ASP A 274 24.55 -34.60 32.01
C ASP A 274 23.96 -33.65 33.08
N LYS A 275 22.62 -33.58 33.20
CA LYS A 275 21.90 -32.69 34.12
C LYS A 275 21.16 -33.46 35.20
N ASN A 276 21.06 -32.87 36.39
CA ASN A 276 20.23 -33.44 37.45
C ASN A 276 18.72 -33.22 37.18
N ALA A 277 17.85 -33.88 37.96
CA ALA A 277 16.40 -33.78 37.81
C ALA A 277 15.87 -32.34 37.90
N GLN A 278 16.45 -31.51 38.78
CA GLN A 278 16.02 -30.11 38.96
C GLN A 278 16.41 -29.26 37.75
N GLU A 279 17.60 -29.46 37.21
CA GLU A 279 18.11 -28.76 36.03
C GLU A 279 17.33 -29.15 34.77
N ASN A 280 17.02 -30.44 34.60
CA ASN A 280 16.15 -30.92 33.53
C ASN A 280 14.73 -30.31 33.63
N ALA A 281 14.09 -30.38 34.81
CA ALA A 281 12.77 -29.79 35.01
C ALA A 281 12.76 -28.26 34.77
N LEU A 282 13.84 -27.56 35.10
CA LEU A 282 13.98 -26.12 34.88
C LEU A 282 13.94 -25.75 33.38
N GLU A 283 14.47 -26.57 32.48
CA GLU A 283 14.38 -26.34 31.03
C GLU A 283 12.93 -26.40 30.52
N TYR A 284 12.18 -27.38 31.01
CA TYR A 284 10.76 -27.54 30.72
C TYR A 284 9.92 -26.36 31.23
N TYR A 285 10.18 -25.91 32.46
CA TYR A 285 9.54 -24.69 33.00
C TYR A 285 9.95 -23.42 32.27
N ASN A 286 11.20 -23.29 31.82
CA ASN A 286 11.66 -22.14 31.05
C ASN A 286 10.97 -22.08 29.68
N THR A 287 10.74 -23.24 29.05
CA THR A 287 10.00 -23.36 27.80
C THR A 287 8.53 -22.96 28.00
N TYR A 288 7.90 -23.43 29.08
CA TYR A 288 6.56 -23.00 29.49
C TYR A 288 6.47 -21.49 29.77
N LYS A 289 7.42 -20.91 30.52
CA LYS A 289 7.43 -19.46 30.80
C LYS A 289 7.59 -18.61 29.53
N LYS A 290 8.43 -19.04 28.58
CA LYS A 290 8.58 -18.38 27.27
C LYS A 290 7.27 -18.44 26.48
N ALA A 291 6.59 -19.59 26.49
CA ALA A 291 5.28 -19.76 25.87
C ALA A 291 4.22 -18.83 26.49
N LEU A 292 4.17 -18.75 27.83
CA LEU A 292 3.23 -17.89 28.56
C LEU A 292 3.42 -16.39 28.26
N SER A 293 4.68 -15.93 28.22
CA SER A 293 5.00 -14.54 27.86
C SER A 293 4.59 -14.21 26.42
N GLY A 294 4.77 -15.14 25.48
CA GLY A 294 4.35 -14.97 24.09
C GLY A 294 2.83 -14.99 23.89
N LEU A 295 2.09 -15.60 24.82
CA LEU A 295 0.63 -15.70 24.76
C LEU A 295 -0.03 -14.33 25.01
N SER A 296 0.50 -13.51 25.91
CA SER A 296 -0.05 -12.17 26.18
C SER A 296 0.08 -11.23 24.98
N ASP A 297 1.25 -11.20 24.33
CA ASP A 297 1.45 -10.41 23.11
C ASP A 297 0.53 -10.92 21.98
N LEU A 298 0.39 -12.24 21.86
CA LEU A 298 -0.46 -12.87 20.87
C LEU A 298 -1.96 -12.56 21.09
N GLU A 299 -2.43 -12.56 22.33
CA GLU A 299 -3.80 -12.18 22.67
C GLU A 299 -4.07 -10.71 22.34
N HIS A 300 -3.11 -9.82 22.57
CA HIS A 300 -3.21 -8.43 22.14
C HIS A 300 -3.35 -8.32 20.62
N ASP A 301 -2.52 -9.04 19.85
CA ASP A 301 -2.58 -9.06 18.39
C ASP A 301 -3.91 -9.64 17.87
N ILE A 302 -4.44 -10.68 18.50
CA ILE A 302 -5.76 -11.25 18.19
C ILE A 302 -6.86 -10.22 18.43
N GLN A 303 -6.87 -9.56 19.59
CA GLN A 303 -7.87 -8.53 19.90
C GLN A 303 -7.81 -7.37 18.92
N LYS A 304 -6.60 -6.92 18.56
CA LYS A 304 -6.40 -5.87 17.58
C LYS A 304 -6.93 -6.27 16.20
N THR A 305 -6.62 -7.49 15.76
CA THR A 305 -7.08 -8.02 14.46
C THR A 305 -8.62 -8.15 14.43
N ARG A 306 -9.25 -8.59 15.52
CA ARG A 306 -10.71 -8.64 15.65
C ARG A 306 -11.36 -7.25 15.57
N ARG A 307 -10.76 -6.24 16.20
CA ARG A 307 -11.23 -4.85 16.07
C ARG A 307 -11.12 -4.34 14.64
N GLU A 308 -10.01 -4.64 13.95
CA GLU A 308 -9.83 -4.27 12.54
C GLU A 308 -10.92 -4.90 11.64
N LEU A 309 -11.35 -6.12 11.93
CA LEU A 309 -12.45 -6.78 11.23
C LEU A 309 -13.79 -6.09 11.50
N LEU A 310 -14.09 -5.76 12.77
CA LEU A 310 -15.30 -5.01 13.13
C LEU A 310 -15.36 -3.63 12.48
N ASP A 311 -14.24 -2.90 12.47
CA ASP A 311 -14.14 -1.59 11.83
C ASP A 311 -14.38 -1.70 10.31
N LEU A 312 -13.83 -2.74 9.67
CA LEU A 312 -14.03 -3.00 8.24
C LEU A 312 -15.50 -3.30 7.91
N GLU A 313 -16.18 -4.09 8.75
CA GLU A 313 -17.60 -4.43 8.59
C GLU A 313 -18.49 -3.18 8.75
N ALA A 314 -18.21 -2.35 9.77
CA ALA A 314 -18.92 -1.09 9.99
C ALA A 314 -18.74 -0.13 8.79
N ASP A 315 -17.52 0.00 8.30
CA ASP A 315 -17.20 0.78 7.09
C ASP A 315 -17.98 0.29 5.87
N TYR A 316 -18.08 -1.03 5.68
CA TYR A 316 -18.82 -1.62 4.57
C TYR A 316 -20.33 -1.36 4.68
N GLN A 317 -20.93 -1.55 5.87
CA GLN A 317 -22.34 -1.23 6.08
C GLN A 317 -22.64 0.25 5.84
N GLN A 318 -21.71 1.15 6.17
CA GLN A 318 -21.87 2.57 5.89
C GLN A 318 -21.89 2.84 4.38
N LEU A 319 -21.05 2.17 3.59
CA LEU A 319 -21.07 2.28 2.12
C LEU A 319 -22.40 1.79 1.54
N CYS A 320 -22.92 0.65 2.01
CA CYS A 320 -24.18 0.08 1.53
C CYS A 320 -25.41 0.98 1.80
N ARG A 321 -25.35 1.81 2.85
CA ARG A 321 -26.43 2.73 3.22
C ARG A 321 -26.36 4.09 2.51
N GLU A 322 -25.31 4.38 1.76
CA GLU A 322 -25.14 5.69 1.10
C GLU A 322 -25.90 5.71 -0.24
N PRO A 323 -27.02 6.45 -0.35
CA PRO A 323 -27.80 6.48 -1.59
C PRO A 323 -27.18 7.37 -2.67
N ASN A 324 -26.25 8.27 -2.31
CA ASN A 324 -25.63 9.19 -3.26
C ASN A 324 -24.40 8.56 -3.93
N PRO A 325 -24.44 8.30 -5.26
CA PRO A 325 -23.33 7.65 -5.98
C PRO A 325 -22.03 8.44 -5.92
N ILE A 326 -22.09 9.77 -5.94
CA ILE A 326 -20.88 10.63 -5.91
C ILE A 326 -20.20 10.51 -4.55
N LYS A 327 -20.99 10.56 -3.46
CA LYS A 327 -20.47 10.44 -2.10
C LYS A 327 -19.93 9.04 -1.84
N LEU A 328 -20.63 8.00 -2.30
CA LEU A 328 -20.17 6.61 -2.26
C LEU A 328 -18.83 6.43 -3.00
N GLN A 329 -18.70 6.98 -4.20
CA GLN A 329 -17.45 6.94 -4.97
C GLN A 329 -16.30 7.66 -4.24
N GLN A 330 -16.57 8.78 -3.57
CA GLN A 330 -15.57 9.49 -2.76
C GLN A 330 -15.13 8.67 -1.54
N MET A 331 -16.08 8.03 -0.83
CA MET A 331 -15.80 7.15 0.31
C MET A 331 -14.95 5.95 -0.14
N LEU A 332 -15.33 5.29 -1.24
CA LEU A 332 -14.59 4.17 -1.81
C LEU A 332 -13.17 4.59 -2.25
N ARG A 333 -13.01 5.78 -2.83
CA ARG A 333 -11.68 6.34 -3.16
C ARG A 333 -10.82 6.60 -1.94
N LYS A 334 -11.39 7.03 -0.81
CA LYS A 334 -10.61 7.20 0.43
C LYS A 334 -10.10 5.86 0.95
N GLN A 335 -10.88 4.79 0.83
CA GLN A 335 -10.50 3.45 1.28
C GLN A 335 -9.52 2.75 0.33
N THR A 336 -9.67 2.94 -0.99
CA THR A 336 -8.86 2.28 -2.03
C THR A 336 -7.61 3.06 -2.42
N LYS A 337 -7.50 4.34 -2.05
CA LYS A 337 -6.25 5.09 -2.21
C LYS A 337 -5.14 4.28 -1.54
N PRO A 338 -4.13 3.81 -2.28
CA PRO A 338 -2.94 3.32 -1.63
C PRO A 338 -2.48 4.47 -0.74
N LYS A 339 -2.43 4.25 0.58
CA LYS A 339 -1.67 5.14 1.44
C LYS A 339 -0.31 5.18 0.75
N GLN A 340 0.05 6.33 0.17
CA GLN A 340 1.40 6.54 -0.29
C GLN A 340 2.26 6.02 0.86
N GLN A 341 3.14 5.08 0.55
CA GLN A 341 4.21 4.74 1.47
C GLN A 341 4.94 6.06 1.67
N ILE A 342 4.51 6.84 2.66
CA ILE A 342 5.38 7.77 3.33
C ILE A 342 6.50 6.84 3.74
N GLU A 343 7.66 6.95 3.07
CA GLU A 343 8.85 6.23 3.48
C GLU A 343 8.88 6.31 5.00
N LYS A 344 8.74 5.17 5.66
CA LYS A 344 8.89 5.14 7.12
C LYS A 344 10.32 5.62 7.32
N LYS A 345 10.48 6.88 7.75
CA LYS A 345 11.78 7.46 8.06
C LYS A 345 12.48 6.42 8.93
N ARG A 346 13.62 5.91 8.46
CA ARG A 346 14.42 4.96 9.23
C ARG A 346 14.68 5.62 10.60
N PRO A 347 14.46 4.93 11.71
CA PRO A 347 14.64 5.54 13.03
C PRO A 347 16.12 5.87 13.24
N GLY A 348 16.42 7.11 13.61
CA GLY A 348 17.79 7.56 13.85
C GLY A 348 18.60 7.87 12.58
N ILE A 349 19.93 7.81 12.69
CA ILE A 349 20.90 8.03 11.62
C ILE A 349 21.69 6.74 11.39
N THR A 350 21.98 6.40 10.14
CA THR A 350 22.85 5.27 9.78
C THR A 350 24.14 5.78 9.16
N TYR A 351 25.25 5.23 9.58
CA TYR A 351 26.58 5.48 9.02
C TYR A 351 27.18 4.16 8.52
N GLU A 352 27.94 4.20 7.42
CA GLU A 352 28.84 3.11 7.05
C GLU A 352 30.29 3.58 7.00
N ILE A 353 31.12 3.03 7.89
CA ILE A 353 32.52 3.40 8.05
C ILE A 353 33.36 2.14 7.89
N ASP A 354 34.23 2.10 6.89
CA ASP A 354 35.10 0.94 6.60
C ASP A 354 34.35 -0.42 6.54
N GLY A 355 33.12 -0.38 6.02
CA GLY A 355 32.23 -1.54 5.91
C GLY A 355 31.64 -2.01 7.24
N TRP A 356 31.64 -1.16 8.28
CA TRP A 356 30.89 -1.33 9.51
C TRP A 356 29.69 -0.39 9.53
N THR A 357 28.49 -0.95 9.73
CA THR A 357 27.27 -0.17 9.86
C THR A 357 27.08 0.27 11.31
N ILE A 358 26.88 1.58 11.52
CA ILE A 358 26.61 2.19 12.82
C ILE A 358 25.23 2.84 12.80
N PHE A 359 24.38 2.50 13.77
CA PHE A 359 23.09 3.15 14.00
C PHE A 359 23.15 4.10 15.19
N VAL A 360 22.55 5.28 15.04
CA VAL A 360 22.48 6.29 16.09
C VAL A 360 21.04 6.72 16.31
N GLY A 361 20.45 6.35 17.44
CA GLY A 361 19.18 6.90 17.89
C GLY A 361 19.41 8.20 18.64
N ARG A 362 18.67 9.27 18.33
CA ARG A 362 18.83 10.60 18.95
C ARG A 362 17.75 10.90 19.99
N THR A 363 16.66 10.13 19.96
CA THR A 363 15.52 10.28 20.87
C THR A 363 15.19 8.94 21.52
N ALA A 364 14.51 8.97 22.68
CA ALA A 364 14.08 7.75 23.37
C ALA A 364 13.20 6.83 22.49
N THR A 365 12.40 7.42 21.60
CA THR A 365 11.58 6.67 20.63
C THR A 365 12.43 6.02 19.55
N GLU A 366 13.39 6.74 18.96
CA GLU A 366 14.33 6.18 17.98
C GLU A 366 15.19 5.07 18.61
N ASN A 367 15.66 5.28 19.85
CA ASN A 367 16.43 4.31 20.62
C ASN A 367 15.64 3.00 20.85
N ASP A 368 14.38 3.09 21.30
CA ASP A 368 13.54 1.92 21.55
C ASP A 368 13.20 1.18 20.24
N GLU A 369 12.99 1.91 19.14
CA GLU A 369 12.71 1.32 17.83
C GLU A 369 13.94 0.59 17.26
N LEU A 370 15.12 1.22 17.30
CA LEU A 370 16.38 0.61 16.88
C LEU A 370 16.68 -0.65 17.68
N LEU A 371 16.53 -0.56 19.01
CA LEU A 371 16.77 -1.67 19.93
C LEU A 371 15.83 -2.87 19.68
N ARG A 372 14.56 -2.62 19.32
CA ARG A 372 13.57 -3.68 19.09
C ARG A 372 13.67 -4.35 17.73
N HIS A 373 13.92 -3.58 16.68
CA HIS A 373 13.68 -4.05 15.30
C HIS A 373 14.93 -4.03 14.40
N HIS A 374 15.99 -3.31 14.76
CA HIS A 374 17.13 -3.09 13.85
C HIS A 374 18.45 -3.73 14.32
N VAL A 375 18.56 -4.07 15.60
CA VAL A 375 19.78 -4.67 16.19
C VAL A 375 19.54 -6.10 16.67
N LYS A 376 20.61 -6.88 16.71
CA LYS A 376 20.66 -8.27 17.14
C LYS A 376 21.51 -8.38 18.40
N GLY A 377 21.35 -9.47 19.15
CA GLY A 377 22.04 -9.64 20.43
C GLY A 377 23.58 -9.58 20.40
N GLN A 378 24.22 -9.86 19.27
CA GLN A 378 25.68 -9.78 19.11
C GLN A 378 26.19 -8.39 18.73
N ASP A 379 25.29 -7.47 18.34
CA ASP A 379 25.68 -6.10 17.99
C ASP A 379 26.21 -5.37 19.24
N MET A 380 27.12 -4.41 19.04
CA MET A 380 27.70 -3.63 20.13
C MET A 380 26.84 -2.41 20.39
N TRP A 381 26.54 -2.13 21.66
CA TRP A 381 25.82 -0.93 22.10
C TRP A 381 26.76 -0.02 22.88
N LEU A 382 26.63 1.29 22.67
CA LEU A 382 27.36 2.34 23.37
C LEU A 382 26.41 3.44 23.85
N HIS A 383 26.69 3.99 25.04
CA HIS A 383 25.96 5.12 25.61
C HIS A 383 26.80 5.89 26.64
N ALA A 384 26.61 7.21 26.73
CA ALA A 384 27.34 8.06 27.66
C ALA A 384 26.99 7.69 29.11
N ARG A 385 28.00 7.40 29.92
CA ARG A 385 27.84 7.03 31.32
C ARG A 385 27.30 8.23 32.11
N ASP A 386 26.27 8.02 32.91
CA ASP A 386 25.65 9.03 33.79
C ASP A 386 24.97 10.22 33.09
N TYR A 387 24.87 10.21 31.75
CA TYR A 387 24.18 11.24 30.99
C TYR A 387 23.04 10.66 30.17
N ALA A 388 21.93 11.39 30.05
CA ALA A 388 20.92 11.05 29.05
C ALA A 388 21.48 11.31 27.63
N GLY A 389 21.31 10.37 26.72
CA GLY A 389 21.78 10.52 25.35
C GLY A 389 21.22 9.50 24.36
N GLY A 390 21.71 9.61 23.14
CA GLY A 390 21.44 8.66 22.07
C GLY A 390 22.09 7.30 22.29
N TYR A 391 21.46 6.25 21.77
CA TYR A 391 22.09 4.92 21.71
C TYR A 391 22.82 4.78 20.38
N VAL A 392 24.07 4.35 20.46
CA VAL A 392 24.87 4.02 19.29
C VAL A 392 25.06 2.51 19.23
N PHE A 393 24.82 1.95 18.05
CA PHE A 393 24.96 0.51 17.81
C PHE A 393 25.91 0.24 16.67
N ILE A 394 26.87 -0.66 16.85
CA ILE A 394 27.75 -1.15 15.78
C ILE A 394 27.27 -2.55 15.39
N LYS A 395 26.94 -2.76 14.11
CA LYS A 395 26.51 -4.05 13.62
C LYS A 395 27.64 -5.08 13.66
N ASN A 396 27.35 -6.23 14.26
CA ASN A 396 28.32 -7.32 14.31
C ASN A 396 28.59 -7.88 12.91
N ARG A 397 29.84 -8.20 12.64
CA ARG A 397 30.28 -8.90 11.43
C ARG A 397 30.81 -10.28 11.85
N PRO A 398 30.18 -11.39 11.42
CA PRO A 398 30.62 -12.73 11.80
C PRO A 398 32.12 -12.94 11.51
N GLY A 399 32.85 -13.47 12.49
CA GLY A 399 34.28 -13.74 12.38
C GLY A 399 35.20 -12.51 12.40
N LYS A 400 34.68 -11.30 12.63
CA LYS A 400 35.48 -10.07 12.74
C LYS A 400 35.30 -9.41 14.10
N THR A 401 36.40 -8.95 14.69
CA THR A 401 36.38 -8.10 15.89
C THR A 401 36.27 -6.63 15.48
N ILE A 402 35.52 -5.83 16.23
CA ILE A 402 35.36 -4.39 15.99
C ILE A 402 36.72 -3.71 16.21
N PRO A 403 37.30 -3.03 15.19
CA PRO A 403 38.53 -2.29 15.34
C PRO A 403 38.38 -1.14 16.36
N LEU A 404 39.47 -0.77 17.01
CA LEU A 404 39.45 0.33 17.99
C LEU A 404 38.97 1.63 17.37
N ASP A 405 39.38 1.95 16.14
CA ASP A 405 38.96 3.19 15.46
C ASP A 405 37.44 3.27 15.28
N ILE A 406 36.79 2.19 14.86
CA ILE A 406 35.32 2.14 14.71
C ILE A 406 34.63 2.27 16.08
N LEU A 407 35.23 1.72 17.14
CA LEU A 407 34.72 1.88 18.50
C LEU A 407 34.85 3.33 18.98
N LEU A 408 35.96 4.02 18.65
CA LEU A 408 36.18 5.42 18.95
C LEU A 408 35.24 6.34 18.15
N ASP A 409 34.95 6.01 16.88
CA ASP A 409 33.96 6.71 16.05
C ASP A 409 32.57 6.62 16.68
N ALA A 410 32.14 5.41 17.03
CA ALA A 410 30.88 5.18 17.72
C ALA A 410 30.82 5.89 19.08
N GLY A 411 31.93 5.89 19.83
CA GLY A 411 32.06 6.58 21.11
C GLY A 411 31.92 8.11 20.96
N ASN A 412 32.54 8.69 19.94
CA ASN A 412 32.39 10.11 19.60
C ASN A 412 30.95 10.46 19.22
N LEU A 413 30.29 9.62 18.42
CA LEU A 413 28.86 9.79 18.09
C LEU A 413 27.98 9.73 19.33
N ALA A 414 28.24 8.78 20.25
CA ALA A 414 27.50 8.64 21.49
C ALA A 414 27.69 9.85 22.42
N LEU A 415 28.92 10.37 22.53
CA LEU A 415 29.21 11.60 23.26
C LEU A 415 28.50 12.81 22.61
N TYR A 416 28.58 12.93 21.28
CA TYR A 416 27.99 14.02 20.51
C TYR A 416 26.46 14.09 20.63
N HIS A 417 25.79 12.94 20.65
CA HIS A 417 24.34 12.84 20.81
C HIS A 417 23.89 12.68 22.29
N SER A 418 24.76 13.01 23.25
CA SER A 418 24.43 13.01 24.68
C SER A 418 24.36 14.40 25.29
N LYS A 419 23.79 14.50 26.50
CA LYS A 419 23.86 15.72 27.31
C LYS A 419 25.29 16.07 27.74
N ALA A 420 26.24 15.13 27.68
CA ALA A 420 27.66 15.37 27.99
C ALA A 420 28.41 16.11 26.87
N ARG A 421 27.78 16.35 25.71
CA ARG A 421 28.41 17.03 24.55
C ARG A 421 29.13 18.32 24.92
N LYS A 422 28.57 19.13 25.83
CA LYS A 422 29.18 20.41 26.25
C LYS A 422 30.50 20.22 27.00
N SER A 423 30.65 19.13 27.74
CA SER A 423 31.86 18.81 28.50
C SER A 423 33.03 18.40 27.60
N GLN A 424 32.78 18.09 26.33
CA GLN A 424 33.75 17.62 25.31
C GLN A 424 34.51 16.33 25.69
N LYS A 425 34.28 15.77 26.87
CA LYS A 425 34.82 14.49 27.32
C LYS A 425 33.81 13.78 28.22
N ALA A 426 33.73 12.46 28.12
CA ALA A 426 32.94 11.64 29.04
C ALA A 426 33.39 10.18 29.01
N ASP A 427 33.07 9.47 30.09
CA ASP A 427 33.06 8.01 30.07
C ASP A 427 31.81 7.50 29.34
N LEU A 428 31.97 6.39 28.63
CA LEU A 428 30.89 5.67 27.97
C LEU A 428 30.85 4.23 28.48
N TYR A 429 29.65 3.67 28.53
CA TYR A 429 29.46 2.24 28.63
C TYR A 429 29.39 1.65 27.23
N TYR A 430 30.02 0.49 27.05
CA TYR A 430 29.75 -0.37 25.91
C TYR A 430 29.62 -1.84 26.30
N THR A 431 28.66 -2.52 25.68
CA THR A 431 28.40 -3.96 25.87
C THR A 431 27.65 -4.52 24.66
N GLN A 432 27.57 -5.84 24.53
CA GLN A 432 26.72 -6.44 23.50
C GLN A 432 25.24 -6.28 23.85
N VAL A 433 24.39 -6.11 22.84
CA VAL A 433 22.94 -5.89 23.00
C VAL A 433 22.26 -6.99 23.82
N LYS A 434 22.72 -8.25 23.71
CA LYS A 434 22.17 -9.38 24.49
C LYS A 434 22.34 -9.22 26.01
N TYR A 435 23.24 -8.35 26.46
CA TYR A 435 23.47 -8.04 27.87
C TYR A 435 22.70 -6.81 28.35
N LEU A 436 21.89 -6.19 27.49
CA LEU A 436 20.97 -5.13 27.88
C LEU A 436 19.67 -5.74 28.44
N ARG A 437 19.25 -5.25 29.60
CA ARG A 437 17.95 -5.59 30.19
C ARG A 437 17.08 -4.35 30.26
N ARG A 438 15.79 -4.47 29.98
CA ARG A 438 14.86 -3.33 30.12
C ARG A 438 14.54 -3.13 31.59
N ALA A 439 14.55 -1.89 32.04
CA ALA A 439 14.15 -1.57 33.41
C ALA A 439 12.66 -1.90 33.59
N LYS A 440 12.33 -2.75 34.57
CA LYS A 440 10.94 -3.05 34.92
C LYS A 440 10.27 -1.76 35.40
N ASN A 441 9.18 -1.35 34.76
CA ASN A 441 8.45 -0.10 35.02
C ASN A 441 9.22 1.21 34.70
N GLY A 442 10.30 1.14 33.93
CA GLY A 442 11.04 2.33 33.47
C GLY A 442 10.37 3.04 32.27
N PRO A 443 10.72 4.31 32.01
CA PRO A 443 10.30 5.00 30.79
C PRO A 443 10.76 4.27 29.52
N LYS A 444 10.01 4.44 28.43
CA LYS A 444 10.28 3.80 27.13
C LYS A 444 11.71 4.13 26.67
N GLY A 445 12.49 3.09 26.34
CA GLY A 445 13.89 3.22 25.96
C GLY A 445 14.90 3.05 27.11
N LEU A 446 14.49 3.02 28.38
CA LEU A 446 15.41 2.81 29.50
C LEU A 446 15.94 1.36 29.54
N VAL A 447 17.26 1.22 29.46
CA VAL A 447 17.96 -0.06 29.55
C VAL A 447 19.01 -0.05 30.67
N ILE A 448 19.23 -1.21 31.24
CA ILE A 448 20.23 -1.50 32.26
C ILE A 448 21.24 -2.43 31.59
N PRO A 449 22.46 -1.95 31.29
CA PRO A 449 23.51 -2.81 30.77
C PRO A 449 24.03 -3.75 31.85
N THR A 450 24.53 -4.91 31.41
CA THR A 450 25.32 -5.84 32.23
C THR A 450 26.58 -6.22 31.44
N GLN A 451 27.64 -6.66 32.14
CA GLN A 451 28.93 -6.97 31.52
C GLN A 451 29.52 -5.81 30.71
N GLU A 452 29.24 -4.58 31.13
CA GLU A 452 29.69 -3.37 30.48
C GLU A 452 31.17 -3.11 30.71
N LYS A 453 31.80 -2.52 29.71
CA LYS A 453 33.15 -1.97 29.78
C LYS A 453 33.07 -0.46 29.69
N ASN A 454 34.07 0.21 30.26
CA ASN A 454 34.18 1.67 30.21
C ASN A 454 35.11 2.07 29.05
N LEU A 455 34.74 3.13 28.36
CA LEU A 455 35.55 3.77 27.33
C LEU A 455 35.56 5.27 27.58
N PHE A 456 36.73 5.84 27.83
CA PHE A 456 36.87 7.30 27.94
C PHE A 456 37.01 7.90 26.54
N ILE A 457 36.19 8.89 26.22
CA ILE A 457 36.22 9.61 24.95
C ILE A 457 36.40 11.09 25.20
N GLU A 458 37.35 11.68 24.47
CA GLU A 458 37.46 13.10 24.22
C GLU A 458 36.97 13.41 22.80
N MET A 459 36.21 14.48 22.65
CA MET A 459 35.52 14.84 21.43
C MET A 459 36.52 15.22 20.34
N ASP A 460 36.61 14.39 19.31
CA ASP A 460 37.41 14.65 18.12
C ASP A 460 36.52 15.20 17.00
N LYS A 461 36.65 16.52 16.77
CA LYS A 461 35.85 17.24 15.78
C LYS A 461 36.21 16.86 14.34
N ASP A 462 37.45 16.48 14.07
CA ASP A 462 37.88 16.10 12.72
C ASP A 462 37.41 14.68 12.39
N ARG A 463 37.41 13.79 13.38
CA ARG A 463 36.78 12.47 13.28
C ARG A 463 35.27 12.58 13.03
N LEU A 464 34.55 13.42 13.78
CA LEU A 464 33.11 13.64 13.55
C LEU A 464 32.78 14.18 12.15
N LYS A 465 33.57 15.12 11.63
CA LYS A 465 33.38 15.62 10.25
C LYS A 465 33.54 14.53 9.20
N LYS A 466 34.56 13.67 9.33
CA LYS A 466 34.75 12.52 8.43
C LYS A 466 33.59 11.54 8.49
N ILE A 467 33.03 11.33 9.68
CA ILE A 467 31.86 10.47 9.88
C ILE A 467 30.61 11.05 9.21
N GLU A 468 30.41 12.38 9.25
CA GLU A 468 29.26 13.05 8.62
C GLU A 468 29.21 12.84 7.09
N GLU A 469 30.35 12.68 6.43
CA GLU A 469 30.42 12.36 4.99
C GLU A 469 29.96 10.93 4.66
N SER A 470 29.83 10.06 5.67
CA SER A 470 29.51 8.64 5.55
C SER A 470 28.04 8.30 5.91
N ILE A 471 27.16 9.30 5.93
CA ILE A 471 25.73 9.14 6.26
C ILE A 471 24.98 8.44 5.12
N ILE A 472 24.20 7.41 5.48
CA ILE A 472 23.23 6.77 4.59
C ILE A 472 21.82 7.20 5.02
N LEU A 473 21.13 7.97 4.17
CA LEU A 473 19.75 8.43 4.39
C LEU A 473 18.74 7.26 4.37
#